data_AF-A0A2G6GRR7-F1
#
_entry.id   AF-A0A2G6GRR7-F1
#
_cell.length_a   1.000
_cell.length_b   1.000
_cell.length_c   1.000
_cell.angle_alpha   90.00
_cell.angle_beta   90.00
_cell.angle_gamma   90.00
#
_symmetry.space_group_name_H-M   'P 1'
#
loop_
_entity.id
_entity.type
_entity.pdbx_description
1 polymer ?
#
loop_
_entity_poly.entity_id
_entity_poly.type
_entity_poly.pdbx_seq_one_letter_code
_entity_poly.pdbx_strand_id
1 'polypeptide(L)'
;NIKRIDVQTADQMYETCHTYFPNTDIAIMAAAVADYKPAQTHQQKIKKSEGNSQIELAANKDILKSLGKIKTDKQLLIGFALETNDAIAHAQQKLEAKRCDAIVLNTLEDKGAGFGHDTNKVYILSTKAEIQSYALQSKQNTAKDICNFIATYLVKDKD
;
A
#
# COMPACT_ATOMS: atom_id res chain seq x y z
N ASN A 1 19.06 -13.17 -0.54
CA ASN A 1 19.45 -12.19 0.50
C ASN A 1 18.29 -11.23 0.73
N ILE A 2 17.87 -11.03 1.99
CA ILE A 2 16.81 -10.07 2.39
C ILE A 2 17.43 -9.12 3.41
N LYS A 3 17.26 -7.80 3.19
CA LYS A 3 17.61 -6.76 4.17
C LYS A 3 16.35 -6.26 4.82
N ARG A 4 16.28 -6.33 6.15
CA ARG A 4 15.16 -5.84 6.95
C ARG A 4 15.49 -4.47 7.54
N ILE A 5 14.52 -3.57 7.53
CA ILE A 5 14.59 -2.26 8.15
C ILE A 5 13.33 -2.08 8.97
N ASP A 6 13.49 -1.90 10.27
CA ASP A 6 12.36 -1.77 11.20
C ASP A 6 11.97 -0.29 11.34
N VAL A 7 10.67 -0.03 11.21
CA VAL A 7 10.03 1.27 11.43
C VAL A 7 8.79 1.08 12.28
N GLN A 8 8.43 2.09 13.06
CA GLN A 8 7.27 2.03 13.96
C GLN A 8 6.19 3.05 13.60
N THR A 9 6.58 4.22 13.10
CA THR A 9 5.64 5.31 12.78
C THR A 9 5.54 5.53 11.27
N ALA A 10 4.44 6.15 10.83
CA ALA A 10 4.27 6.56 9.44
C ALA A 10 5.36 7.55 9.00
N ASP A 11 5.82 8.44 9.89
CA ASP A 11 6.92 9.37 9.60
C ASP A 11 8.24 8.61 9.39
N GLN A 12 8.58 7.64 10.25
CA GLN A 12 9.77 6.80 10.05
C GLN A 12 9.69 5.99 8.76
N MET A 13 8.50 5.44 8.43
CA MET A 13 8.28 4.74 7.17
C MET A 13 8.44 5.69 5.98
N TYR A 14 7.92 6.91 6.06
CA TYR A 14 8.07 7.94 5.04
C TYR A 14 9.55 8.22 4.77
N GLU A 15 10.33 8.57 5.80
CA GLU A 15 11.75 8.92 5.63
C GLU A 15 12.57 7.72 5.11
N THR A 16 12.28 6.52 5.62
CA THR A 16 12.94 5.28 5.16
C THR A 16 12.62 5.02 3.70
N CYS A 17 11.36 5.04 3.30
CA CYS A 17 10.97 4.85 1.90
C CYS A 17 11.66 5.86 0.99
N HIS A 18 11.72 7.15 1.35
CA HIS A 18 12.38 8.17 0.52
C HIS A 18 13.90 8.01 0.46
N THR A 19 14.52 7.44 1.50
CA THR A 19 15.95 7.13 1.50
C THR A 19 16.30 6.03 0.49
N TYR A 20 15.48 4.98 0.39
CA TYR A 20 15.77 3.81 -0.44
C TYR A 20 15.16 3.86 -1.85
N PHE A 21 14.06 4.59 -2.03
CA PHE A 21 13.34 4.61 -3.28
C PHE A 21 14.19 5.03 -4.49
N PRO A 22 15.09 6.04 -4.43
CA PRO A 22 15.91 6.43 -5.59
C PRO A 22 16.80 5.32 -6.16
N ASN A 23 17.12 4.30 -5.37
CA ASN A 23 17.99 3.18 -5.77
C ASN A 23 17.22 1.86 -5.90
N THR A 24 15.88 1.92 -6.00
CA THR A 24 14.99 0.76 -6.09
C THR A 24 14.39 0.67 -7.48
N ASP A 25 14.42 -0.50 -8.12
CA ASP A 25 13.73 -0.73 -9.40
C ASP A 25 12.21 -0.89 -9.22
N ILE A 26 11.78 -1.53 -8.12
CA ILE A 26 10.37 -1.87 -7.86
C ILE A 26 10.04 -1.62 -6.39
N ALA A 27 9.05 -0.75 -6.13
CA ALA A 27 8.50 -0.52 -4.80
C ALA A 27 7.10 -1.13 -4.67
N ILE A 28 6.91 -2.03 -3.71
CA ILE A 28 5.63 -2.67 -3.41
C ILE A 28 5.12 -2.16 -2.05
N MET A 29 4.16 -1.24 -2.09
CA MET A 29 3.64 -0.52 -0.93
C MET A 29 2.46 -1.28 -0.31
N ALA A 30 2.77 -2.43 0.31
CA ALA A 30 1.78 -3.34 0.91
C ALA A 30 1.42 -3.05 2.38
N ALA A 31 2.12 -2.10 3.02
CA ALA A 31 1.90 -1.78 4.43
C ALA A 31 0.58 -1.04 4.65
N ALA A 32 -0.15 -1.41 5.71
CA ALA A 32 -1.31 -0.65 6.20
C ALA A 32 -0.83 0.54 7.03
N VAL A 33 -0.48 1.64 6.36
CA VAL A 33 -0.02 2.88 6.99
C VAL A 33 -1.22 3.66 7.51
N ALA A 34 -1.18 4.11 8.76
CA ALA A 34 -2.25 4.93 9.33
C ALA A 34 -2.36 6.29 8.61
N ASP A 35 -3.58 6.71 8.26
CA ASP A 35 -3.83 8.00 7.61
C ASP A 35 -3.60 9.19 8.54
N TYR A 36 -3.74 8.98 9.85
CA TYR A 36 -3.60 10.01 10.87
C TYR A 36 -2.66 9.56 12.01
N LYS A 37 -2.11 10.55 12.71
CA LYS A 37 -1.33 10.39 13.94
C LYS A 37 -1.84 11.35 15.01
N PRO A 38 -1.61 11.09 16.31
CA PRO A 38 -1.86 12.10 17.34
C PRO A 38 -1.13 13.41 17.00
N ALA A 39 -1.85 14.53 17.06
CA ALA A 39 -1.28 15.86 16.82
C ALA A 39 -0.23 16.22 17.90
N GLN A 40 -0.41 15.68 19.11
CA GLN A 40 0.52 15.81 20.21
C GLN A 40 0.86 14.42 20.78
N THR A 41 2.14 14.21 21.08
CA THR A 41 2.63 13.00 21.73
C THR A 41 3.29 13.36 23.06
N HIS A 42 3.17 12.48 24.05
CA HIS A 42 3.74 12.67 25.38
C HIS A 42 4.74 11.55 25.69
N GLN A 43 5.89 11.90 26.24
CA GLN A 43 6.90 10.91 26.67
C GLN A 43 6.45 10.12 27.91
N GLN A 44 5.54 10.67 28.69
CA GLN A 44 5.01 10.05 29.90
C GLN A 44 3.54 9.69 29.72
N LYS A 45 3.11 8.63 30.40
CA LYS A 45 1.70 8.21 30.43
C LYS A 45 0.82 9.35 30.92
N ILE A 46 -0.16 9.75 30.10
CA ILE A 46 -1.18 10.72 30.50
C ILE A 46 -1.97 10.11 31.66
N LYS A 47 -1.95 10.79 32.82
CA LYS A 47 -2.74 10.36 33.98
C LYS A 47 -4.22 10.55 33.70
N LYS A 48 -5.04 9.65 34.24
CA LYS A 48 -6.50 9.80 34.17
C LYS A 48 -6.89 11.10 34.89
N SER A 49 -7.60 11.99 34.20
CA SER A 49 -8.25 13.17 34.78
C SER A 49 -9.76 12.92 34.94
N GLU A 50 -10.42 13.67 35.82
CA GLU A 50 -11.88 13.71 35.84
C GLU A 50 -12.39 14.43 34.58
N GLY A 51 -13.45 13.88 33.97
CA GLY A 51 -14.03 14.41 32.73
C GLY A 51 -13.62 13.66 31.45
N ASN A 52 -14.00 14.22 30.30
CA ASN A 52 -13.75 13.64 28.98
C ASN A 52 -12.33 13.93 28.51
N SER A 53 -11.68 12.92 27.92
CA SER A 53 -10.40 13.08 27.22
C SER A 53 -10.62 13.08 25.72
N GLN A 54 -9.84 13.88 24.99
CA GLN A 54 -9.88 13.98 23.54
C GLN A 54 -8.47 13.76 22.99
N ILE A 55 -8.38 13.10 21.83
CA ILE A 55 -7.14 12.96 21.08
C ILE A 55 -7.33 13.74 19.78
N GLU A 56 -6.60 14.84 19.64
CA GLU A 56 -6.51 15.55 18.38
C GLU A 56 -5.64 14.76 17.40
N LEU A 57 -6.08 14.64 16.15
CA LEU A 57 -5.40 13.89 15.10
C LEU A 57 -4.90 14.85 14.01
N ALA A 58 -3.66 14.65 13.59
CA ALA A 58 -3.06 15.28 12.42
C ALA A 58 -2.89 14.25 11.31
N ALA A 59 -3.05 14.66 10.05
CA ALA A 59 -2.84 13.79 8.90
C ALA A 59 -1.37 13.35 8.79
N ASN A 60 -1.14 12.10 8.40
CA ASN A 60 0.18 11.62 8.02
C ASN A 60 0.53 12.05 6.60
N LYS A 61 1.84 12.03 6.31
CA LYS A 61 2.33 12.19 4.94
C LYS A 61 1.92 10.97 4.12
N ASP A 62 1.36 11.23 2.95
CA ASP A 62 0.98 10.18 2.00
C ASP A 62 2.20 9.63 1.26
N ILE A 63 2.74 8.52 1.78
CA ILE A 63 3.97 7.90 1.29
C ILE A 63 3.81 7.51 -0.18
N LEU A 64 2.73 6.80 -0.54
CA LEU A 64 2.52 6.31 -1.90
C LEU A 64 2.47 7.47 -2.91
N LYS A 65 1.72 8.53 -2.61
CA LYS A 65 1.65 9.72 -3.46
C LYS A 65 2.99 10.43 -3.57
N SER A 66 3.73 10.53 -2.47
CA SER A 66 5.03 11.20 -2.47
C SER A 66 6.09 10.45 -3.27
N LEU A 67 6.13 9.11 -3.20
CA LEU A 67 7.00 8.30 -4.06
C LEU A 67 6.60 8.44 -5.53
N GLY A 68 5.31 8.44 -5.85
CA GLY A 68 4.81 8.65 -7.20
C GLY A 68 5.22 9.99 -7.83
N LYS A 69 5.45 11.03 -7.02
CA LYS A 69 5.95 12.34 -7.49
C LYS A 69 7.43 12.30 -7.89
N ILE A 70 8.25 11.47 -7.23
CA ILE A 70 9.70 11.37 -7.46
C ILE A 70 10.08 10.14 -8.31
N LYS A 71 9.10 9.29 -8.65
CA LYS A 71 9.27 8.11 -9.50
C LYS A 71 9.81 8.49 -10.87
N THR A 72 10.83 7.77 -11.32
CA THR A 72 11.36 7.86 -12.68
C THR A 72 10.75 6.77 -13.57
N ASP A 73 10.86 6.91 -14.89
CA ASP A 73 10.31 5.94 -15.85
C ASP A 73 10.98 4.55 -15.78
N LYS A 74 12.13 4.44 -15.08
CA LYS A 74 12.84 3.18 -14.86
C LYS A 74 12.32 2.40 -13.65
N GLN A 75 11.36 2.95 -12.92
CA GLN A 75 10.90 2.39 -11.64
C GLN A 75 9.43 2.03 -11.70
N LEU A 76 9.10 0.91 -11.04
CA LEU A 76 7.72 0.52 -10.81
C LEU A 76 7.28 0.85 -9.39
N LEU A 77 6.10 1.44 -9.26
CA LEU A 77 5.43 1.72 -8.00
C LEU A 77 4.09 0.98 -7.94
N ILE A 78 4.03 -0.03 -7.08
CA ILE A 78 2.88 -0.90 -6.88
C ILE A 78 2.23 -0.54 -5.55
N GLY A 79 0.99 -0.05 -5.58
CA GLY A 79 0.21 0.24 -4.37
C GLY A 79 -0.71 -0.92 -3.98
N PHE A 80 -1.09 -0.98 -2.71
CA PHE A 80 -2.20 -1.80 -2.26
C PHE A 80 -3.39 -0.93 -1.89
N ALA A 81 -4.58 -1.46 -2.11
CA ALA A 81 -5.83 -0.85 -1.68
C ALA A 81 -6.73 -1.91 -1.04
N LEU A 82 -7.53 -1.45 -0.08
CA LEU A 82 -8.62 -2.21 0.49
C LEU A 82 -9.78 -1.24 0.59
N GLU A 83 -10.78 -1.46 -0.25
CA GLU A 83 -11.93 -0.59 -0.40
C GLU A 83 -13.20 -1.42 -0.14
N THR A 84 -14.21 -0.82 0.48
CA THR A 84 -15.46 -1.52 0.81
C THR A 84 -16.61 -1.20 -0.14
N ASN A 85 -16.57 -0.04 -0.80
CA ASN A 85 -17.61 0.44 -1.72
C ASN A 85 -16.94 0.93 -3.01
N ASP A 86 -17.56 0.69 -4.17
CA ASP A 86 -17.06 1.10 -5.50
C ASP A 86 -15.56 0.81 -5.70
N ALA A 87 -15.13 -0.35 -5.19
CA ALA A 87 -13.73 -0.65 -4.92
C ALA A 87 -12.82 -0.52 -6.15
N ILE A 88 -13.33 -0.95 -7.32
CA ILE A 88 -12.62 -0.84 -8.61
C ILE A 88 -12.47 0.63 -9.03
N ALA A 89 -13.53 1.43 -8.94
CA ALA A 89 -13.48 2.84 -9.33
C ALA A 89 -12.54 3.63 -8.43
N HIS A 90 -12.58 3.41 -7.11
CA HIS A 90 -11.65 4.01 -6.17
C HIS A 90 -10.20 3.56 -6.41
N ALA A 91 -9.98 2.29 -6.75
CA ALA A 91 -8.66 1.78 -7.10
C ALA A 91 -8.11 2.44 -8.38
N GLN A 92 -8.95 2.69 -9.39
CA GLN A 92 -8.57 3.42 -10.61
C GLN A 92 -8.19 4.87 -10.30
N GLN A 93 -9.00 5.57 -9.51
CA GLN A 93 -8.68 6.94 -9.07
C GLN A 93 -7.36 6.98 -8.28
N LYS A 94 -7.12 5.98 -7.42
CA LYS A 94 -5.87 5.86 -6.66
C LYS A 94 -4.67 5.59 -7.57
N LEU A 95 -4.81 4.72 -8.57
CA LEU A 95 -3.77 4.44 -9.56
C LEU A 95 -3.26 5.75 -10.19
N GLU A 96 -4.18 6.58 -10.68
CA GLU A 96 -3.85 7.87 -11.31
C GLU A 96 -3.34 8.89 -10.29
N ALA A 97 -4.09 9.14 -9.22
CA ALA A 97 -3.78 10.20 -8.24
C ALA A 97 -2.44 9.98 -7.51
N LYS A 98 -1.99 8.72 -7.43
CA LYS A 98 -0.72 8.33 -6.82
C LYS A 98 0.39 8.07 -7.84
N ARG A 99 0.11 8.14 -9.15
CA ARG A 99 1.06 7.82 -10.23
C ARG A 99 1.66 6.41 -10.10
N CYS A 100 0.85 5.45 -9.65
CA CYS A 100 1.25 4.05 -9.54
C CYS A 100 1.21 3.37 -10.92
N ASP A 101 2.00 2.33 -11.09
CA ASP A 101 1.96 1.47 -12.28
C ASP A 101 0.90 0.39 -12.13
N ALA A 102 0.68 -0.06 -10.90
CA ALA A 102 -0.43 -0.94 -10.56
C ALA A 102 -0.95 -0.70 -9.14
N ILE A 103 -2.22 -1.08 -8.93
CA ILE A 103 -2.86 -1.19 -7.63
C ILE A 103 -3.34 -2.64 -7.45
N VAL A 104 -2.90 -3.28 -6.38
CA VAL A 104 -3.46 -4.55 -5.89
C VAL A 104 -4.61 -4.21 -4.95
N LEU A 105 -5.83 -4.50 -5.39
CA LEU A 105 -7.05 -4.27 -4.64
C LEU A 105 -7.49 -5.56 -3.96
N ASN A 106 -7.42 -5.58 -2.63
CA ASN A 106 -7.97 -6.67 -1.83
C ASN A 106 -9.49 -6.51 -1.68
N THR A 107 -10.23 -7.62 -1.70
CA THR A 107 -11.66 -7.63 -1.35
C THR A 107 -11.90 -8.28 0.01
N LEU A 108 -12.84 -7.72 0.79
CA LEU A 108 -13.39 -8.30 2.01
C LEU A 108 -14.81 -8.87 1.81
N GLU A 109 -15.36 -8.77 0.60
CA GLU A 109 -16.75 -9.14 0.31
C GLU A 109 -16.96 -10.65 0.32
N ASP A 110 -15.91 -11.41 0.02
CA ASP A 110 -15.93 -12.86 0.00
C ASP A 110 -15.60 -13.43 1.38
N LYS A 111 -16.44 -14.35 1.87
CA LYS A 111 -16.20 -15.05 3.15
C LYS A 111 -14.84 -15.74 3.11
N GLY A 112 -13.99 -15.43 4.09
CA GLY A 112 -12.64 -15.98 4.19
C GLY A 112 -11.57 -15.15 3.48
N ALA A 113 -11.89 -14.03 2.82
CA ALA A 113 -10.89 -13.17 2.19
C ALA A 113 -10.30 -12.13 3.16
N GLY A 114 -8.98 -11.89 3.08
CA GLY A 114 -8.34 -10.71 3.64
C GLY A 114 -7.82 -10.88 5.07
N PHE A 115 -8.23 -9.96 5.95
CA PHE A 115 -7.73 -9.93 7.34
C PHE A 115 -8.30 -11.09 8.16
N GLY A 116 -7.49 -11.63 9.08
CA GLY A 116 -7.90 -12.72 9.96
C GLY A 116 -8.01 -14.11 9.31
N HIS A 117 -7.68 -14.23 8.02
CA HIS A 117 -7.72 -15.49 7.27
C HIS A 117 -6.38 -15.79 6.59
N ASP A 118 -6.13 -17.03 6.16
CA ASP A 118 -4.94 -17.41 5.37
C ASP A 118 -5.14 -17.24 3.85
N THR A 119 -6.35 -16.81 3.46
CA THR A 119 -6.77 -16.64 2.07
C THR A 119 -6.99 -15.18 1.71
N ASN A 120 -6.89 -14.87 0.42
CA ASN A 120 -7.15 -13.56 -0.13
C ASN A 120 -7.73 -13.69 -1.55
N LYS A 121 -8.47 -12.68 -1.97
CA LYS A 121 -8.96 -12.51 -3.32
C LYS A 121 -8.64 -11.08 -3.72
N VAL A 122 -8.04 -10.92 -4.89
CA VAL A 122 -7.49 -9.62 -5.31
C VAL A 122 -7.83 -9.33 -6.76
N TYR A 123 -7.94 -8.04 -7.04
CA TYR A 123 -7.88 -7.51 -8.39
C TYR A 123 -6.55 -6.78 -8.56
N ILE A 124 -5.93 -6.88 -9.74
CA ILE A 124 -4.79 -6.07 -10.10
C ILE A 124 -5.20 -5.13 -11.23
N LEU A 125 -5.13 -3.84 -10.95
CA LEU A 125 -5.39 -2.77 -11.90
C LEU A 125 -4.06 -2.15 -12.30
N SER A 126 -3.87 -1.86 -13.58
CA SER A 126 -2.62 -1.27 -14.08
C SER A 126 -2.87 -0.28 -15.20
N THR A 127 -1.87 0.53 -15.52
CA THR A 127 -1.99 1.52 -16.60
C THR A 127 -1.84 0.92 -18.01
N LYS A 128 -1.48 -0.36 -18.14
CA LYS A 128 -1.12 -1.00 -19.42
C LYS A 128 -1.95 -2.25 -19.77
N ALA A 129 -2.80 -2.71 -18.88
CA ALA A 129 -3.55 -3.94 -19.05
C ALA A 129 -4.95 -3.82 -18.47
N GLU A 130 -5.86 -4.66 -18.98
CA GLU A 130 -7.17 -4.87 -18.37
C GLU A 130 -7.03 -5.35 -16.93
N ILE A 131 -8.09 -5.12 -16.15
CA ILE A 131 -8.16 -5.52 -14.75
C ILE A 131 -8.07 -7.04 -14.67
N GLN A 132 -7.08 -7.54 -13.92
CA GLN A 132 -6.90 -8.96 -13.68
C GLN A 132 -7.60 -9.35 -12.39
N SER A 133 -8.48 -10.34 -12.46
CA SER A 133 -9.19 -10.89 -11.29
C SER A 133 -8.57 -12.21 -10.90
N TYR A 134 -8.27 -12.36 -9.61
CA TYR A 134 -7.73 -13.59 -9.05
C TYR A 134 -8.74 -14.15 -8.06
N ALA A 135 -9.08 -15.43 -8.20
CA ALA A 135 -10.01 -16.12 -7.31
C ALA A 135 -9.49 -16.20 -5.88
N LEU A 136 -10.39 -16.50 -4.93
CA LEU A 136 -10.03 -16.73 -3.53
C LEU A 136 -9.01 -17.87 -3.44
N GLN A 137 -7.85 -17.58 -2.89
CA GLN A 137 -6.73 -18.52 -2.78
C GLN A 137 -5.84 -18.19 -1.59
N SER A 138 -4.82 -19.01 -1.31
CA SER A 138 -3.90 -18.74 -0.21
C SER A 138 -3.13 -17.42 -0.41
N LYS A 139 -2.74 -16.78 0.69
CA LYS A 139 -1.87 -15.60 0.65
C LYS A 139 -0.53 -15.87 -0.04
N GLN A 140 0.02 -17.08 0.07
CA GLN A 140 1.25 -17.43 -0.65
C GLN A 140 1.02 -17.46 -2.17
N ASN A 141 -0.10 -18.01 -2.64
CA ASN A 141 -0.39 -18.03 -4.07
C ASN A 141 -0.72 -16.64 -4.60
N THR A 142 -1.47 -15.85 -3.83
CA THR A 142 -1.71 -14.42 -4.13
C THR A 142 -0.38 -13.65 -4.29
N ALA A 143 0.58 -13.86 -3.39
CA ALA A 143 1.89 -13.22 -3.50
C ALA A 143 2.66 -13.66 -4.75
N LYS A 144 2.60 -14.94 -5.14
CA LYS A 144 3.20 -15.44 -6.38
C LYS A 144 2.57 -14.77 -7.61
N ASP A 145 1.25 -14.65 -7.63
CA ASP A 145 0.53 -14.02 -8.74
C ASP A 145 0.90 -12.54 -8.90
N ILE A 146 1.02 -11.81 -7.79
CA ILE A 146 1.49 -10.42 -7.81
C ILE A 146 2.92 -10.33 -8.36
N CYS A 147 3.83 -11.20 -7.92
CA CYS A 147 5.19 -11.24 -8.45
C CYS A 147 5.23 -11.59 -9.95
N ASN A 148 4.43 -12.56 -10.40
CA ASN A 148 4.34 -12.95 -11.81
C ASN A 148 3.76 -11.82 -12.67
N PHE A 149 2.75 -11.12 -12.16
CA PHE A 149 2.20 -9.92 -12.79
C PHE A 149 3.29 -8.87 -12.98
N ILE A 150 4.02 -8.51 -11.92
CA ILE A 150 5.09 -7.50 -11.97
C ILE A 150 6.19 -7.93 -12.97
N ALA A 151 6.60 -9.20 -12.95
CA ALA A 151 7.61 -9.72 -13.87
C ALA A 151 7.17 -9.59 -15.33
N THR A 152 5.91 -9.88 -15.63
CA THR A 152 5.34 -9.74 -16.99
C THR A 152 5.19 -8.28 -17.39
N TYR A 153 4.84 -7.40 -16.43
CA TYR A 153 4.71 -5.97 -16.64
C TYR A 153 6.03 -5.32 -17.09
N LEU A 154 7.17 -5.81 -16.57
CA LEU A 154 8.51 -5.37 -16.96
C LEU A 154 8.93 -5.76 -18.39
N VAL A 155 8.40 -6.87 -18.93
CA VAL A 155 8.79 -7.37 -20.26
C VAL A 155 8.20 -6.50 -21.37
N LYS A 156 7.03 -5.90 -21.15
CA LYS A 156 6.33 -5.10 -22.17
C LYS A 156 6.94 -3.72 -22.47
N ASP A 157 7.99 -3.32 -21.76
CA ASP A 157 8.70 -2.04 -21.98
C ASP A 157 10.06 -2.20 -22.69
N LYS A 158 10.43 -3.42 -23.09
CA LYS A 158 11.70 -3.71 -23.79
C LYS A 158 11.57 -3.93 -25.30
N ASP A 159 10.37 -3.78 -25.85
CA ASP A 159 10.08 -3.77 -27.29
C ASP A 159 9.81 -2.33 -27.76
#